data_AF-A0A938FZI8-F1
#
_entry.id   AF-A0A938FZI8-F1
#
_cell.length_a   1.000
_cell.length_b   1.000
_cell.length_c   1.000
_cell.angle_alpha   90.00
_cell.angle_beta   90.00
_cell.angle_gamma   90.00
#
_symmetry.space_group_name_H-M   'P 1'
#
loop_
_entity.id
_entity.type
_entity.pdbx_description
1 polymer ?
#
loop_
_entity_poly.entity_id
_entity_poly.type
_entity_poly.pdbx_seq_one_letter_code
_entity_poly.pdbx_strand_id
1 'polypeptide(L)'
;CTLHAEFNFVPRWRPPFITALAAEDRCHLNGLASDGQKPRYVTVMACTDTAAGWRADKVKTGCILEVPSGEIVARNLAMPHSPRLFQDRLWVLDSGRGHLSVVEPGKEAVTPVAFVPGYTRGLAFHGPYAFVGLSRIRESNVFGGLPIAEKRDQLICGVGVIEWRTGRTVATFMLKSGVEEIFDVQVAPLRRLTLSGPHPDVDGSPAIWVVPPTN
;
A
#
# COMPACT_ATOMS: atom_id res chain seq x y z
N CYS A 1 15.94 11.39 6.92
CA CYS A 1 16.56 10.69 8.06
C CYS A 1 17.49 11.68 8.75
N THR A 2 17.50 11.74 10.08
CA THR A 2 18.41 12.61 10.83
C THR A 2 19.43 11.71 11.52
N LEU A 3 20.71 11.94 11.27
CA LEU A 3 21.79 11.14 11.86
C LEU A 3 21.84 11.36 13.38
N HIS A 4 22.05 10.29 14.15
CA HIS A 4 22.21 10.34 15.60
C HIS A 4 23.39 9.46 16.03
N ALA A 5 24.16 9.91 17.02
CA ALA A 5 25.39 9.24 17.45
C ALA A 5 25.13 7.87 18.12
N GLU A 6 23.98 7.71 18.78
CA GLU A 6 23.64 6.51 19.56
C GLU A 6 22.53 5.65 18.94
N PHE A 7 21.89 6.12 17.85
CA PHE A 7 20.76 5.42 17.24
C PHE A 7 20.93 5.34 15.73
N ASN A 8 20.79 4.14 15.16
CA ASN A 8 20.67 3.96 13.72
C ASN A 8 19.40 4.64 13.16
N PHE A 9 18.36 4.80 14.01
CA PHE A 9 17.14 5.55 13.73
C PHE A 9 16.60 6.19 15.01
N VAL A 10 16.37 7.51 14.99
CA VAL A 10 15.72 8.21 16.12
C VAL A 10 14.21 8.01 16.01
N PRO A 11 13.54 7.38 16.99
CA PRO A 11 12.08 7.25 16.98
C PRO A 11 11.44 8.64 17.08
N ARG A 12 10.59 8.99 16.12
CA ARG A 12 9.92 10.30 16.06
C ARG A 12 8.47 10.25 16.54
N TRP A 13 7.87 9.07 16.51
CA TRP A 13 6.49 8.84 16.89
C TRP A 13 6.31 7.37 17.26
N ARG A 14 5.36 7.12 18.16
CA ARG A 14 4.95 5.79 18.63
C ARG A 14 3.45 5.85 18.89
N PRO A 15 2.65 4.86 18.44
CA PRO A 15 1.24 4.79 18.80
C PRO A 15 1.07 4.72 20.34
N PRO A 16 0.05 5.36 20.92
CA PRO A 16 -0.11 5.45 22.38
C PRO A 16 -0.31 4.10 23.07
N PHE A 17 -0.79 3.08 22.34
CA PHE A 17 -0.97 1.72 22.85
C PHE A 17 0.31 0.88 22.88
N ILE A 18 1.42 1.33 22.26
CA ILE A 18 2.70 0.62 22.33
C ILE A 18 3.45 1.07 23.58
N THR A 19 3.66 0.17 24.53
CA THR A 19 4.23 0.50 25.85
C THR A 19 5.75 0.76 25.81
N ALA A 20 6.48 0.03 24.96
CA ALA A 20 7.94 0.11 24.84
C ALA A 20 8.39 -0.07 23.39
N LEU A 21 9.51 0.54 23.02
CA LEU A 21 10.18 0.24 21.74
C LEU A 21 10.99 -1.04 21.91
N ALA A 22 10.62 -2.07 21.15
CA ALA A 22 11.27 -3.37 21.13
C ALA A 22 11.48 -3.81 19.68
N ALA A 23 12.41 -4.76 19.45
CA ALA A 23 12.65 -5.36 18.14
C ALA A 23 11.57 -6.41 17.78
N GLU A 24 10.30 -6.02 17.89
CA GLU A 24 9.12 -6.86 17.74
C GLU A 24 8.11 -6.23 16.78
N ASP A 25 7.42 -7.06 16.02
CA ASP A 25 6.34 -6.62 15.14
C ASP A 25 5.00 -6.64 15.90
N ARG A 26 4.74 -5.60 16.69
CA ARG A 26 3.55 -5.55 17.56
C ARG A 26 2.29 -5.15 16.80
N CYS A 27 2.30 -4.02 16.12
CA CYS A 27 1.11 -3.50 15.41
C CYS A 27 1.19 -3.59 13.88
N HIS A 28 2.36 -3.87 13.33
CA HIS A 28 2.67 -3.85 11.91
C HIS A 28 2.25 -2.55 11.21
N LEU A 29 3.07 -1.50 11.36
CA LEU A 29 2.90 -0.25 10.61
C LEU A 29 3.27 -0.47 9.16
N ASN A 30 2.33 -0.16 8.27
CA ASN A 30 2.35 -0.69 6.91
C ASN A 30 2.16 0.37 5.82
N GLY A 31 1.98 1.63 6.21
CA GLY A 31 1.78 2.72 5.29
C GLY A 31 1.71 4.04 6.01
N LEU A 32 2.06 5.11 5.29
CA LEU A 32 2.09 6.48 5.79
C LEU A 32 1.55 7.41 4.70
N ALA A 33 0.63 8.28 5.10
CA ALA A 33 0.17 9.41 4.31
C ALA A 33 0.73 10.70 4.94
N SER A 34 1.29 11.57 4.11
CA SER A 34 1.75 12.89 4.53
C SER A 34 0.79 13.98 4.06
N ASP A 35 0.68 15.01 4.89
CA ASP A 35 0.20 16.32 4.50
C ASP A 35 1.43 17.20 4.25
N GLY A 36 1.77 17.38 2.97
CA GLY A 36 3.05 17.94 2.54
C GLY A 36 4.23 17.14 3.07
N GLN A 37 5.03 17.76 3.94
CA GLN A 37 6.23 17.16 4.55
C GLN A 37 5.99 16.51 5.91
N LYS A 38 4.75 16.57 6.44
CA LYS A 38 4.43 16.05 7.77
C LYS A 38 3.63 14.76 7.65
N PRO A 39 4.03 13.67 8.33
CA PRO A 39 3.15 12.50 8.51
C PRO A 39 1.83 12.93 9.13
N ARG A 40 0.73 12.43 8.59
CA ARG A 40 -0.61 12.77 9.07
C ARG A 40 -1.48 11.55 9.37
N TYR A 41 -1.30 10.47 8.61
CA TYR A 41 -1.98 9.20 8.87
C TYR A 41 -1.04 8.02 8.66
N VAL A 42 -1.25 6.94 9.41
CA VAL A 42 -0.58 5.65 9.18
C VAL A 42 -1.58 4.52 9.20
N THR A 43 -1.32 3.48 8.40
CA THR A 43 -2.06 2.22 8.48
C THR A 43 -1.29 1.24 9.36
N VAL A 44 -2.00 0.53 10.23
CA VAL A 44 -1.45 -0.59 11.01
C VAL A 44 -2.35 -1.82 10.81
N MET A 45 -1.78 -3.03 10.86
CA MET A 45 -2.59 -4.24 10.69
C MET A 45 -3.37 -4.62 11.94
N ALA A 46 -2.94 -4.19 13.13
CA ALA A 46 -3.75 -4.27 14.34
C ALA A 46 -3.29 -3.25 15.39
N CYS A 47 -4.24 -2.74 16.15
CA CYS A 47 -3.99 -1.89 17.30
C CYS A 47 -3.62 -2.77 18.54
N THR A 48 -2.44 -3.40 18.53
CA THR A 48 -1.96 -4.34 19.57
C THR A 48 -0.50 -4.08 20.00
N ASP A 49 -0.18 -4.48 21.23
CA ASP A 49 1.15 -4.40 21.86
C ASP A 49 1.77 -5.78 22.13
N THR A 50 1.27 -6.82 21.45
CA THR A 50 1.80 -8.19 21.52
C THR A 50 2.60 -8.50 20.27
N ALA A 51 3.78 -9.12 20.41
CA ALA A 51 4.59 -9.57 19.28
C ALA A 51 3.78 -10.43 18.30
N ALA A 52 3.75 -10.01 17.04
CA ALA A 52 2.97 -10.60 15.95
C ALA A 52 1.44 -10.71 16.22
N GLY A 53 0.90 -9.93 17.16
CA GLY A 53 -0.50 -10.00 17.59
C GLY A 53 -1.51 -9.72 16.47
N TRP A 54 -1.10 -8.95 15.45
CA TRP A 54 -1.91 -8.67 14.26
C TRP A 54 -2.23 -9.91 13.42
N ARG A 55 -1.48 -11.01 13.59
CA ARG A 55 -1.69 -12.24 12.81
C ARG A 55 -2.97 -12.99 13.19
N ALA A 56 -3.51 -12.76 14.38
CA ALA A 56 -4.66 -13.50 14.89
C ALA A 56 -5.95 -13.20 14.09
N ASP A 57 -6.22 -11.94 13.77
CA ASP A 57 -7.36 -11.53 12.94
C ASP A 57 -6.94 -10.46 11.93
N LYS A 58 -6.37 -10.90 10.81
CA LYS A 58 -5.84 -10.05 9.75
C LYS A 58 -6.93 -9.39 8.90
N VAL A 59 -8.18 -9.83 9.06
CA VAL A 59 -9.31 -9.44 8.23
C VAL A 59 -10.06 -8.24 8.83
N LYS A 60 -10.07 -8.11 10.16
CA LYS A 60 -10.91 -7.11 10.84
C LYS A 60 -10.15 -6.16 11.75
N THR A 61 -8.88 -6.39 12.05
CA THR A 61 -8.17 -5.59 13.06
C THR A 61 -7.40 -4.39 12.51
N GLY A 62 -7.28 -4.27 11.18
CA GLY A 62 -6.58 -3.17 10.54
C GLY A 62 -7.23 -1.82 10.88
N CYS A 63 -6.40 -0.86 11.27
CA CYS A 63 -6.80 0.49 11.67
C CYS A 63 -5.97 1.55 10.92
N ILE A 64 -6.54 2.75 10.78
CA ILE A 64 -5.80 3.96 10.38
C ILE A 64 -5.70 4.85 11.60
N LEU A 65 -4.48 5.31 11.90
CA LEU A 65 -4.18 6.20 13.01
C LEU A 65 -3.87 7.59 12.48
N GLU A 66 -4.39 8.62 13.14
CA GLU A 66 -3.95 9.99 12.98
C GLU A 66 -2.57 10.17 13.64
N VAL A 67 -1.69 10.93 12.99
CA VAL A 67 -0.39 11.33 13.51
C VAL A 67 -0.38 12.84 13.69
N PRO A 68 -0.11 13.35 14.91
CA PRO A 68 0.61 12.67 15.98
C PRO A 68 -0.23 12.01 17.08
N SER A 69 -1.54 12.24 17.16
CA SER A 69 -2.34 11.86 18.34
C SER A 69 -2.40 10.35 18.58
N GLY A 70 -2.33 9.55 17.53
CA GLY A 70 -2.60 8.11 17.57
C GLY A 70 -4.09 7.77 17.67
N GLU A 71 -4.98 8.74 17.49
CA GLU A 71 -6.42 8.51 17.41
C GLU A 71 -6.74 7.60 16.22
N ILE A 72 -7.67 6.66 16.43
CA ILE A 72 -8.10 5.75 15.38
C ILE A 72 -9.17 6.45 14.55
N VAL A 73 -8.90 6.67 13.27
CA VAL A 73 -9.83 7.36 12.35
C VAL A 73 -10.58 6.40 11.43
N ALA A 74 -10.17 5.14 11.36
CA ALA A 74 -10.86 4.08 10.64
C ALA A 74 -10.49 2.71 11.19
N ARG A 75 -11.43 1.75 11.12
CA ARG A 75 -11.27 0.36 11.59
C ARG A 75 -11.76 -0.65 10.57
N ASN A 76 -11.68 -1.93 10.93
CA ASN A 76 -12.24 -3.05 10.18
C ASN A 76 -11.64 -3.21 8.78
N LEU A 77 -10.37 -2.85 8.61
CA LEU A 77 -9.61 -3.05 7.38
C LEU A 77 -8.89 -4.40 7.41
N ALA A 78 -8.83 -5.06 6.26
CA ALA A 78 -8.09 -6.29 6.08
C ALA A 78 -6.69 -5.96 5.56
N MET A 79 -5.70 -5.98 6.45
CA MET A 79 -4.29 -5.68 6.14
C MET A 79 -4.12 -4.38 5.32
N PRO A 80 -4.50 -3.20 5.83
CA PRO A 80 -4.52 -1.97 5.06
C PRO A 80 -3.12 -1.50 4.63
N HIS A 81 -3.01 -0.94 3.43
CA HIS A 81 -1.78 -0.41 2.84
C HIS A 81 -1.95 0.99 2.26
N SER A 82 -0.79 1.63 2.02
CA SER A 82 -0.63 2.79 1.14
C SER A 82 -1.69 3.89 1.30
N PRO A 83 -1.91 4.41 2.53
CA PRO A 83 -2.82 5.52 2.70
C PRO A 83 -2.29 6.75 1.93
N ARG A 84 -3.20 7.53 1.36
CA ARG A 84 -2.88 8.75 0.59
C ARG A 84 -3.89 9.84 0.89
N LEU A 85 -3.39 11.06 1.08
CA LEU A 85 -4.21 12.26 1.02
C LEU A 85 -4.26 12.74 -0.43
N PHE A 86 -5.47 12.84 -0.98
CA PHE A 86 -5.68 13.30 -2.34
C PHE A 86 -7.08 13.91 -2.49
N GLN A 87 -7.14 15.16 -3.00
CA GLN A 87 -8.39 15.92 -3.19
C GLN A 87 -9.21 16.00 -1.89
N ASP A 88 -8.57 16.42 -0.79
CA ASP A 88 -9.16 16.59 0.55
C ASP A 88 -9.79 15.32 1.14
N ARG A 89 -9.39 14.16 0.65
CA ARG A 89 -9.88 12.84 1.10
C ARG A 89 -8.72 11.94 1.48
N LEU A 90 -8.98 11.09 2.47
CA LEU A 90 -8.07 10.04 2.88
C LEU A 90 -8.44 8.74 2.16
N TRP A 91 -7.58 8.32 1.25
CA TRP A 91 -7.68 7.08 0.49
C TRP A 91 -6.83 6.01 1.13
N VAL A 92 -7.25 4.76 1.00
CA VAL A 92 -6.54 3.59 1.54
C VAL A 92 -6.78 2.36 0.66
N LEU A 93 -5.81 1.45 0.67
CA LEU A 93 -5.97 0.12 0.10
C LEU A 93 -6.42 -0.84 1.18
N ASP A 94 -7.60 -1.43 1.03
CA ASP A 94 -8.09 -2.53 1.87
C ASP A 94 -7.64 -3.86 1.25
N SER A 95 -6.36 -4.17 1.45
CA SER A 95 -5.61 -5.11 0.60
C SER A 95 -6.09 -6.55 0.67
N GLY A 96 -6.50 -7.01 1.85
CA GLY A 96 -7.09 -8.34 2.03
C GLY A 96 -8.45 -8.48 1.34
N ARG A 97 -9.11 -7.37 0.96
CA ARG A 97 -10.36 -7.35 0.21
C ARG A 97 -10.19 -6.94 -1.27
N GLY A 98 -9.01 -6.49 -1.67
CA GLY A 98 -8.75 -6.01 -3.03
C GLY A 98 -9.43 -4.71 -3.38
N HIS A 99 -9.65 -3.82 -2.40
CA HIS A 99 -10.36 -2.57 -2.63
C HIS A 99 -9.43 -1.36 -2.63
N LEU A 100 -9.68 -0.44 -3.58
CA LEU A 100 -9.41 0.98 -3.38
C LEU A 100 -10.59 1.56 -2.61
N SER A 101 -10.31 2.18 -1.47
CA SER A 101 -11.34 2.68 -0.58
C SER A 101 -11.03 4.10 -0.10
N VAL A 102 -12.05 4.74 0.45
CA VAL A 102 -11.96 6.09 1.00
C VAL A 102 -12.53 6.11 2.41
N VAL A 103 -11.87 6.84 3.31
CA VAL A 103 -12.33 7.04 4.68
C VAL A 103 -13.44 8.09 4.69
N GLU A 104 -14.55 7.77 5.37
CA GLU A 104 -15.70 8.65 5.50
C GLU A 104 -15.40 9.78 6.51
N PRO A 105 -15.54 11.07 6.15
CA PRO A 105 -15.27 12.17 7.06
C PRO A 105 -16.12 12.07 8.35
N GLY A 106 -15.47 12.20 9.50
CA GLY A 106 -16.13 12.17 10.81
C GLY A 106 -16.71 10.82 11.23
N LYS A 107 -16.43 9.74 10.48
CA LYS A 107 -16.84 8.37 10.81
C LYS A 107 -15.62 7.47 10.83
N GLU A 108 -15.57 6.49 11.75
CA GLU A 108 -14.55 5.41 11.71
C GLU A 108 -14.85 4.36 10.61
N ALA A 109 -15.42 4.79 9.48
CA ALA A 109 -15.93 3.94 8.41
C ALA A 109 -15.14 4.14 7.12
N VAL A 110 -15.07 3.07 6.32
CA VAL A 110 -14.37 3.05 5.04
C VAL A 110 -15.33 2.55 3.96
N THR A 111 -15.46 3.32 2.88
CA THR A 111 -16.32 2.97 1.75
C THR A 111 -15.47 2.46 0.59
N PRO A 112 -15.74 1.25 0.07
CA PRO A 112 -15.06 0.75 -1.11
C PRO A 112 -15.48 1.57 -2.34
N VAL A 113 -14.50 1.98 -3.13
CA VAL A 113 -14.70 2.73 -4.37
C VAL A 113 -14.54 1.84 -5.59
N ALA A 114 -13.55 0.94 -5.58
CA ALA A 114 -13.33 -0.01 -6.66
C ALA A 114 -12.77 -1.33 -6.15
N PHE A 115 -13.16 -2.43 -6.79
CA PHE A 115 -12.51 -3.72 -6.64
C PHE A 115 -11.47 -3.94 -7.74
N VAL A 116 -10.33 -4.50 -7.36
CA VAL A 116 -9.27 -4.92 -8.28
C VAL A 116 -8.80 -6.34 -7.95
N PRO A 117 -8.51 -7.17 -8.97
CA PRO A 117 -8.22 -8.58 -8.77
C PRO A 117 -6.76 -8.82 -8.35
N GLY A 118 -6.36 -8.32 -7.19
CA GLY A 118 -5.02 -8.55 -6.63
C GLY A 118 -4.87 -7.97 -5.23
N TYR A 119 -3.92 -8.50 -4.47
CA TYR A 119 -3.56 -7.93 -3.18
C TYR A 119 -2.95 -6.55 -3.40
N THR A 120 -3.64 -5.52 -2.91
CA THR A 120 -3.34 -4.14 -3.31
C THR A 120 -2.20 -3.57 -2.47
N ARG A 121 -1.16 -3.09 -3.13
CA ARG A 121 -0.01 -2.40 -2.53
C ARG A 121 0.51 -1.34 -3.49
N GLY A 122 0.84 -0.17 -2.97
CA GLY A 122 1.20 0.97 -3.79
C GLY A 122 -0.03 1.68 -4.33
N LEU A 123 -0.13 2.96 -4.03
CA LEU A 123 -1.20 3.82 -4.49
C LEU A 123 -0.61 5.18 -4.89
N ALA A 124 -0.90 5.60 -6.11
CA ALA A 124 -0.58 6.94 -6.60
C ALA A 124 -1.75 7.51 -7.40
N PHE A 125 -1.85 8.83 -7.45
CA PHE A 125 -2.88 9.55 -8.19
C PHE A 125 -2.24 10.45 -9.24
N HIS A 126 -2.89 10.55 -10.40
CA HIS A 126 -2.57 11.55 -11.42
C HIS A 126 -3.82 11.94 -12.21
N GLY A 127 -4.20 13.21 -12.15
CA GLY A 127 -5.42 13.69 -12.80
C GLY A 127 -6.66 12.93 -12.32
N PRO A 128 -7.46 12.34 -13.23
CA PRO A 128 -8.66 11.58 -12.87
C PRO A 128 -8.36 10.12 -12.46
N TYR A 129 -7.10 9.69 -12.43
CA TYR A 129 -6.73 8.29 -12.26
C TYR A 129 -6.04 7.99 -10.93
N ALA A 130 -6.41 6.85 -10.35
CA ALA A 130 -5.69 6.15 -9.29
C ALA A 130 -4.97 4.94 -9.91
N PHE A 131 -3.69 4.80 -9.60
CA PHE A 131 -2.86 3.67 -9.98
C PHE A 131 -2.66 2.78 -8.75
N VAL A 132 -3.09 1.53 -8.83
CA VAL A 132 -3.07 0.57 -7.73
C VAL A 132 -2.18 -0.59 -8.12
N GLY A 133 -1.12 -0.85 -7.35
CA GLY A 133 -0.29 -2.02 -7.55
C GLY A 133 -1.02 -3.27 -7.06
N LEU A 134 -0.95 -4.32 -7.87
CA LEU A 134 -1.64 -5.60 -7.67
C LEU A 134 -0.57 -6.68 -7.54
N SER A 135 -0.72 -7.51 -6.51
CA SER A 135 0.12 -8.69 -6.29
C SER A 135 -0.73 -9.95 -6.31
N ARG A 136 -0.14 -11.04 -6.80
CA ARG A 136 -0.67 -12.37 -6.50
C ARG A 136 -0.40 -12.69 -5.04
N ILE A 137 -1.20 -13.57 -4.46
CA ILE A 137 -0.93 -14.14 -3.13
C ILE A 137 -0.67 -15.63 -3.27
N ARG A 138 0.38 -16.09 -2.60
CA ARG A 138 0.63 -17.51 -2.39
C ARG A 138 0.02 -17.91 -1.06
N GLU A 139 -0.60 -19.09 -1.00
CA GLU A 139 -0.95 -19.71 0.28
C GLU A 139 0.33 -19.88 1.09
N SER A 140 0.47 -19.00 2.07
CA SER A 140 1.53 -18.99 3.06
C SER A 140 0.87 -18.55 4.36
N ASN A 141 1.54 -18.80 5.48
CA ASN A 141 1.02 -18.46 6.82
C ASN A 141 0.63 -16.97 6.97
N VAL A 142 1.08 -16.08 6.07
CA VAL A 142 0.76 -14.65 6.11
C VAL A 142 -0.57 -14.33 5.43
N PHE A 143 -0.86 -14.89 4.25
CA PHE A 143 -2.03 -14.52 3.43
C PHE A 143 -3.22 -15.50 3.53
N GLY A 144 -3.08 -16.60 4.26
CA GLY A 144 -4.19 -17.52 4.51
C GLY A 144 -5.38 -16.84 5.17
N GLY A 145 -6.60 -17.17 4.73
CA GLY A 145 -7.86 -16.69 5.31
C GLY A 145 -8.30 -15.28 4.89
N LEU A 146 -7.62 -14.64 3.93
CA LEU A 146 -8.05 -13.34 3.40
C LEU A 146 -9.21 -13.48 2.41
N PRO A 147 -10.21 -12.57 2.42
CA PRO A 147 -11.34 -12.62 1.50
C PRO A 147 -10.95 -12.70 0.02
N ILE A 148 -9.90 -11.97 -0.38
CA ILE A 148 -9.42 -11.99 -1.77
C ILE A 148 -8.86 -13.36 -2.21
N ALA A 149 -8.50 -14.24 -1.27
CA ALA A 149 -8.02 -15.58 -1.58
C ALA A 149 -9.12 -16.51 -2.11
N GLU A 150 -10.41 -16.18 -1.90
CA GLU A 150 -11.53 -16.95 -2.47
C GLU A 150 -11.51 -16.96 -4.01
N LYS A 151 -10.91 -15.93 -4.63
CA LYS A 151 -10.74 -15.81 -6.08
C LYS A 151 -9.27 -15.89 -6.48
N ARG A 152 -8.47 -16.70 -5.78
CA ARG A 152 -7.01 -16.78 -5.95
C ARG A 152 -6.54 -16.94 -7.39
N ASP A 153 -7.21 -17.81 -8.16
CA ASP A 153 -6.82 -18.09 -9.56
C ASP A 153 -7.11 -16.94 -10.52
N GLN A 154 -7.88 -15.94 -10.06
CA GLN A 154 -8.18 -14.72 -10.80
C GLN A 154 -7.24 -13.57 -10.44
N LEU A 155 -6.35 -13.76 -9.45
CA LEU A 155 -5.46 -12.70 -9.00
C LEU A 155 -4.32 -12.47 -10.00
N ILE A 156 -4.07 -11.20 -10.27
CA ILE A 156 -3.05 -10.76 -11.22
C ILE A 156 -1.96 -9.96 -10.50
N CYS A 157 -0.76 -9.96 -11.08
CA CYS A 157 0.27 -9.01 -10.73
C CYS A 157 0.35 -7.91 -11.80
N GLY A 158 0.44 -6.64 -11.40
CA GLY A 158 0.44 -5.52 -12.33
C GLY A 158 -0.15 -4.24 -11.73
N VAL A 159 -0.57 -3.30 -12.58
CA VAL A 159 -1.13 -2.02 -12.13
C VAL A 159 -2.55 -1.86 -12.66
N GLY A 160 -3.51 -1.73 -11.75
CA GLY A 160 -4.87 -1.32 -12.06
C GLY A 160 -4.95 0.20 -12.18
N VAL A 161 -5.62 0.68 -13.23
CA VAL A 161 -5.87 2.12 -13.45
C VAL A 161 -7.36 2.37 -13.27
N ILE A 162 -7.72 3.13 -12.25
CA ILE A 162 -9.10 3.39 -11.84
C ILE A 162 -9.40 4.88 -12.01
N GLU A 163 -10.52 5.21 -12.63
CA GLU A 163 -11.08 6.56 -12.55
C GLU A 163 -11.65 6.78 -11.13
N TRP A 164 -10.94 7.54 -10.30
CA TRP A 164 -11.19 7.55 -8.85
C TRP A 164 -12.54 8.13 -8.45
N ARG A 165 -13.15 8.96 -9.31
CA ARG A 165 -14.48 9.54 -9.06
C ARG A 165 -15.61 8.52 -9.20
N THR A 166 -15.47 7.59 -10.16
CA THR A 166 -16.53 6.65 -10.53
C THR A 166 -16.26 5.24 -10.02
N GLY A 167 -15.00 4.94 -9.66
CA GLY A 167 -14.55 3.59 -9.30
C GLY A 167 -14.35 2.68 -10.50
N ARG A 168 -14.54 3.17 -11.73
CA ARG A 168 -14.40 2.36 -12.94
C ARG A 168 -12.93 2.07 -13.23
N THR A 169 -12.59 0.79 -13.36
CA THR A 169 -11.30 0.39 -13.94
C THR A 169 -11.27 0.75 -15.43
N VAL A 170 -10.36 1.64 -15.81
CA VAL A 170 -10.22 2.12 -17.21
C VAL A 170 -9.13 1.37 -17.98
N ALA A 171 -8.14 0.81 -17.28
CA ALA A 171 -7.10 -0.01 -17.86
C ALA A 171 -6.45 -0.89 -16.79
N THR A 172 -5.77 -1.95 -17.23
CA THR A 172 -4.96 -2.82 -16.38
C THR A 172 -3.68 -3.18 -17.12
N PHE A 173 -2.54 -2.85 -16.54
CA PHE A 173 -1.24 -3.37 -16.96
C PHE A 173 -0.97 -4.66 -16.19
N MET A 174 -0.61 -5.74 -16.87
CA MET A 174 -0.41 -7.05 -16.24
C MET A 174 0.98 -7.61 -16.54
N LEU A 175 1.66 -8.03 -15.47
CA LEU A 175 2.92 -8.77 -15.52
C LEU A 175 2.59 -10.27 -15.62
N LYS A 176 2.92 -10.87 -16.76
CA LYS A 176 2.62 -12.29 -17.02
C LYS A 176 3.61 -13.25 -16.34
N SER A 177 4.86 -12.83 -16.16
CA SER A 177 5.96 -13.64 -15.61
C SER A 177 7.01 -12.76 -14.93
N GLY A 178 7.93 -13.38 -14.18
CA GLY A 178 9.08 -12.72 -13.54
C GLY A 178 8.77 -11.96 -12.25
N VAL A 179 7.59 -11.35 -12.16
CA VAL A 179 7.17 -10.56 -10.99
C VAL A 179 5.76 -10.99 -10.57
N GLU A 180 5.61 -11.30 -9.28
CA GLU A 180 4.31 -11.65 -8.67
C GLU A 180 3.85 -10.64 -7.62
N GLU A 181 4.76 -9.75 -7.22
CA GLU A 181 4.57 -8.83 -6.10
C GLU A 181 5.00 -7.42 -6.48
N ILE A 182 4.10 -6.47 -6.27
CA ILE A 182 4.37 -5.03 -6.33
C ILE A 182 4.23 -4.49 -4.91
N PHE A 183 5.23 -3.72 -4.47
CA PHE A 183 5.25 -3.14 -3.12
C PHE A 183 4.84 -1.67 -3.08
N ASP A 184 5.09 -0.92 -4.16
CA ASP A 184 4.70 0.48 -4.26
C ASP A 184 4.46 0.89 -5.72
N VAL A 185 3.68 1.96 -5.90
CA VAL A 185 3.42 2.61 -7.19
C VAL A 185 3.56 4.09 -6.99
N GLN A 186 4.35 4.73 -7.86
CA GLN A 186 4.61 6.16 -7.83
C GLN A 186 4.40 6.75 -9.22
N VAL A 187 3.92 8.00 -9.26
CA VAL A 187 3.83 8.77 -10.50
C VAL A 187 4.98 9.77 -10.52
N ALA A 188 5.78 9.71 -11.58
CA ALA A 188 6.89 10.63 -11.79
C ALA A 188 6.66 11.43 -13.09
N PRO A 189 6.77 12.78 -13.07
CA PRO A 189 6.58 13.61 -14.25
C PRO A 189 7.84 13.62 -15.12
N LEU A 190 8.20 12.46 -15.67
CA LEU A 190 9.41 12.29 -16.48
C LEU A 190 9.09 12.54 -17.96
N ARG A 191 9.88 13.40 -18.61
CA ARG A 191 9.80 13.64 -20.07
C ARG A 191 10.61 12.64 -20.88
N ARG A 192 11.66 12.08 -20.27
CA ARG A 192 12.53 11.04 -20.82
C ARG A 192 12.89 10.12 -19.67
N LEU A 193 12.62 8.85 -19.82
CA LEU A 193 12.95 7.84 -18.83
C LEU A 193 13.94 6.87 -19.46
N THR A 194 14.99 6.59 -18.71
CA THR A 194 16.03 5.63 -19.04
C THR A 194 15.92 4.48 -18.04
N LEU A 195 15.49 3.30 -18.48
CA LEU A 195 15.34 2.12 -17.62
C LEU A 195 16.45 1.11 -17.91
N SER A 196 17.00 0.50 -16.87
CA SER A 196 17.86 -0.68 -16.97
C SER A 196 17.15 -1.86 -16.29
N GLY A 197 17.12 -3.00 -16.98
CA GLY A 197 16.46 -4.21 -16.49
C GLY A 197 17.22 -4.86 -15.33
N PRO A 198 16.57 -5.74 -14.53
CA PRO A 198 17.21 -6.37 -13.38
C PRO A 198 18.29 -7.39 -13.74
N HIS A 199 18.32 -7.89 -14.98
CA HIS A 199 19.23 -8.92 -15.45
C HIS A 199 19.79 -8.57 -16.85
N PRO A 200 20.72 -7.60 -16.96
CA PRO A 200 21.33 -7.21 -18.23
C PRO A 200 22.01 -8.38 -18.96
N ASP A 201 22.39 -9.42 -18.23
CA ASP A 201 23.16 -10.56 -18.75
C ASP A 201 22.28 -11.68 -19.32
N VAL A 202 20.97 -11.68 -19.04
CA VAL A 202 20.06 -12.78 -19.39
C VAL A 202 19.31 -12.52 -20.71
N ASP A 203 19.06 -11.25 -21.06
CA ASP A 203 18.11 -10.92 -22.12
C ASP A 203 18.75 -10.55 -23.47
N GLY A 204 20.09 -10.52 -23.58
CA GLY A 204 20.80 -10.16 -24.82
C GLY A 204 20.38 -8.82 -25.44
N SER A 205 19.70 -7.99 -24.65
CA SER A 205 18.95 -6.79 -25.06
C SER A 205 19.68 -5.54 -24.56
N PRO A 206 19.46 -4.36 -25.15
CA PRO A 206 20.10 -3.13 -24.68
C PRO A 206 19.85 -2.93 -23.18
N ALA A 207 20.93 -2.77 -22.42
CA ALA A 207 20.90 -2.53 -20.97
C ALA A 207 20.18 -1.22 -20.59
N ILE A 208 19.82 -0.40 -21.57
CA ILE A 208 19.24 0.91 -21.41
C ILE A 208 18.11 1.09 -22.44
N TRP A 209 16.89 1.28 -21.93
CA TRP A 209 15.70 1.61 -22.73
C TRP A 209 15.38 3.08 -22.54
N VAL A 210 15.31 3.85 -23.63
CA VAL A 210 14.83 5.25 -23.61
C VAL A 210 13.39 5.28 -24.14
N VAL A 211 12.47 5.80 -23.32
CA VAL A 211 11.05 5.91 -23.69
C VAL A 211 10.57 7.37 -23.58
N PRO A 212 9.97 7.95 -24.65
CA PRO A 212 9.92 7.41 -26.01
C PRO A 212 11.32 7.36 -26.67
N PRO A 213 11.52 6.59 -27.75
CA PRO A 213 12.81 6.51 -28.43
C PRO A 213 13.30 7.91 -28.82
N THR A 214 14.59 8.16 -28.71
CA THR A 214 15.20 9.36 -29.30
C THR A 214 15.15 9.22 -30.82
N ASN A 215 14.38 10.09 -31.48
CA ASN A 215 14.50 10.30 -32.93
C ASN A 215 15.92 10.73 -33.31
#